data_AF-A0AAU3SV87-F1
#
_entry.id   AF-A0AAU3SV87-F1
#
_cell.length_a   1.000
_cell.length_b   1.000
_cell.length_c   1.000
_cell.angle_alpha   90.00
_cell.angle_beta   90.00
_cell.angle_gamma   90.00
#
_symmetry.space_group_name_H-M   'P 1'
#
loop_
_entity.id
_entity.type
_entity.pdbx_description
1 polymer ?
#
loop_
_entity_poly.entity_id
_entity_poly.type
_entity_poly.pdbx_seq_one_letter_code
_entity_poly.pdbx_strand_id
1 'polypeptide(L)'
;MTYYESTGHLLLTPVDREAPARVVRLRELGLGERTDAELDAFARRVADVLDAPYAGVNFVGEERQFFAGLHHAAEAPACGYPARVLARDHGYCPYVVVRRRALVLEDVRDFARFAGNAVVDGSGVRSYVGAPLTDRRGIVLGTVCAVDVVPRRWGTEGLATVKALAADLVALVHEREDRAQARTADRRG
;
A
#
# COMPACT_ATOMS: atom_id res chain seq x y z
N MET A 1 20.64 1.16 -17.08
CA MET A 1 20.76 -0.28 -17.40
C MET A 1 19.50 -0.95 -16.88
N THR A 2 18.51 -1.11 -17.75
CA THR A 2 17.20 -1.72 -17.43
C THR A 2 17.39 -3.24 -17.41
N TYR A 3 17.23 -3.86 -16.25
CA TYR A 3 17.26 -5.32 -16.13
C TYR A 3 15.92 -5.88 -16.63
N TYR A 4 15.98 -6.75 -17.63
CA TYR A 4 14.86 -7.52 -18.17
C TYR A 4 14.96 -8.93 -17.59
N GLU A 5 13.90 -9.44 -16.94
CA GLU A 5 13.80 -10.88 -16.68
C GLU A 5 13.19 -11.59 -17.90
N SER A 6 13.58 -12.86 -18.07
CA SER A 6 13.35 -13.71 -19.25
C SER A 6 11.87 -13.99 -19.60
N THR A 7 10.93 -13.42 -18.88
CA THR A 7 9.47 -13.57 -19.04
C THR A 7 8.80 -12.33 -19.66
N GLY A 8 9.56 -11.30 -20.02
CA GLY A 8 9.00 -10.08 -20.63
C GLY A 8 8.39 -9.09 -19.64
N HIS A 9 8.62 -9.28 -18.33
CA HIS A 9 8.16 -8.37 -17.30
C HIS A 9 9.10 -7.17 -17.17
N LEU A 10 8.56 -5.96 -17.36
CA LEU A 10 9.27 -4.74 -16.99
C LEU A 10 9.26 -4.65 -15.46
N LEU A 11 10.43 -4.80 -14.82
CA LEU A 11 10.59 -4.55 -13.39
C LEU A 11 10.29 -3.08 -13.09
N LEU A 12 9.05 -2.79 -12.70
CA LEU A 12 8.60 -1.44 -12.36
C LEU A 12 9.18 -0.94 -11.04
N THR A 13 9.37 -1.89 -10.13
CA THR A 13 9.81 -1.67 -8.75
C THR A 13 11.34 -1.59 -8.72
N PRO A 14 11.93 -0.49 -8.23
CA PRO A 14 13.38 -0.43 -8.05
C PRO A 14 13.83 -1.47 -7.02
N VAL A 15 15.12 -1.82 -7.04
CA VAL A 15 15.71 -2.75 -6.06
C VAL A 15 15.46 -2.24 -4.65
N ASP A 16 14.86 -3.09 -3.82
CA ASP A 16 14.42 -2.75 -2.49
C ASP A 16 15.26 -3.49 -1.45
N ARG A 17 16.26 -2.75 -0.97
CA ARG A 17 17.25 -3.22 -0.02
C ARG A 17 16.72 -3.27 1.41
N GLU A 18 15.57 -2.65 1.70
CA GLU A 18 14.98 -2.58 3.04
C GLU A 18 14.03 -3.75 3.32
N ALA A 19 13.73 -4.61 2.33
CA ALA A 19 12.76 -5.68 2.48
C ALA A 19 13.03 -6.65 3.64
N PRO A 20 14.27 -7.12 3.89
CA PRO A 20 14.53 -8.02 5.02
C PRO A 20 14.26 -7.34 6.38
N ALA A 21 14.73 -6.10 6.56
CA ALA A 21 14.50 -5.34 7.78
C ALA A 21 13.01 -5.03 8.00
N ARG A 22 12.29 -4.75 6.91
CA ARG A 22 10.86 -4.51 6.92
C ARG A 22 10.05 -5.75 7.33
N VAL A 23 10.39 -6.93 6.82
CA VAL A 23 9.71 -8.18 7.20
C VAL A 23 9.91 -8.48 8.70
N VAL A 24 11.13 -8.31 9.21
CA VAL A 24 11.40 -8.44 10.65
C VAL A 24 10.53 -7.47 11.44
N ARG A 25 10.47 -6.20 11.01
CA ARG A 25 9.68 -5.19 11.70
C ARG A 25 8.18 -5.45 11.66
N LEU A 26 7.64 -5.91 10.53
CA LEU A 26 6.23 -6.30 10.40
C LEU A 26 5.88 -7.43 11.38
N ARG A 27 6.75 -8.43 11.53
CA ARG A 27 6.56 -9.52 12.51
C ARG A 27 6.58 -9.03 13.95
N GLU A 28 7.51 -8.13 14.31
CA GLU A 28 7.54 -7.53 15.65
C GLU A 28 6.24 -6.78 15.99
N LEU A 29 5.64 -6.12 15.00
CA LEU A 29 4.39 -5.39 15.13
C LEU A 29 3.13 -6.28 15.01
N GLY A 30 3.29 -7.56 14.68
CA GLY A 30 2.19 -8.49 14.41
C GLY A 30 1.35 -8.12 13.17
N LEU A 31 1.97 -7.47 12.18
CA LEU A 31 1.34 -6.97 10.96
C LEU A 31 1.75 -7.81 9.74
N GLY A 32 0.92 -7.81 8.68
CA GLY A 32 1.28 -8.38 7.37
C GLY A 32 0.98 -9.87 7.16
N GLU A 33 0.37 -10.55 8.12
CA GLU A 33 0.02 -11.98 8.01
C GLU A 33 -1.48 -12.28 8.23
N ARG A 34 -2.23 -11.39 8.87
CA ARG A 34 -3.65 -11.57 9.19
C ARG A 34 -4.45 -10.34 8.80
N THR A 35 -5.68 -10.55 8.36
CA THR A 35 -6.64 -9.48 8.13
C THR A 35 -7.00 -8.80 9.46
N ASP A 36 -7.36 -7.52 9.38
CA ASP A 36 -7.61 -6.70 10.55
C ASP A 36 -8.83 -5.81 10.31
N ALA A 37 -9.89 -6.03 11.09
CA ALA A 37 -11.16 -5.32 10.91
C ALA A 37 -11.04 -3.80 11.15
N GLU A 38 -10.12 -3.37 12.03
CA GLU A 38 -9.87 -1.94 12.23
C GLU A 38 -9.13 -1.34 11.02
N LEU A 39 -8.23 -2.10 10.39
CA LEU A 39 -7.59 -1.69 9.15
C LEU A 39 -8.53 -1.73 7.94
N ASP A 40 -9.51 -2.65 7.91
CA ASP A 40 -10.58 -2.65 6.91
C ASP A 40 -11.47 -1.40 7.07
N ALA A 41 -11.83 -1.04 8.32
CA ALA A 41 -12.56 0.19 8.60
C ALA A 41 -11.74 1.44 8.23
N PHE A 42 -10.42 1.40 8.44
CA PHE A 42 -9.50 2.46 8.00
C PHE A 42 -9.46 2.56 6.47
N ALA A 43 -9.35 1.43 5.76
CA ALA A 43 -9.40 1.39 4.31
C ALA A 43 -10.72 1.97 3.78
N ARG A 44 -11.86 1.69 4.42
CA ARG A 44 -13.13 2.34 4.07
C ARG A 44 -13.07 3.87 4.22
N ARG A 45 -12.54 4.38 5.33
CA ARG A 45 -12.34 5.83 5.53
C ARG A 45 -11.49 6.44 4.41
N VAL A 46 -10.44 5.74 3.99
CA VAL A 46 -9.56 6.18 2.90
C VAL A 46 -10.35 6.30 1.60
N ALA A 47 -11.16 5.29 1.27
CA ALA A 47 -12.06 5.31 0.12
C ALA A 47 -13.05 6.47 0.17
N ASP A 48 -13.71 6.66 1.32
CA ASP A 48 -14.71 7.73 1.50
C ASP A 48 -14.09 9.13 1.32
N VAL A 49 -12.91 9.37 1.93
CA VAL A 49 -12.25 10.68 1.92
C VAL A 49 -11.64 11.00 0.55
N LEU A 50 -11.13 10.00 -0.17
CA LEU A 50 -10.54 10.18 -1.50
C LEU A 50 -11.57 10.03 -2.63
N ASP A 51 -12.84 9.80 -2.31
CA ASP A 51 -13.89 9.45 -3.26
C ASP A 51 -13.43 8.35 -4.23
N ALA A 52 -13.11 7.18 -3.70
CA ALA A 52 -12.55 6.07 -4.47
C ALA A 52 -13.29 4.75 -4.17
N PRO A 53 -13.59 3.93 -5.19
CA PRO A 53 -14.32 2.67 -4.99
C PRO A 53 -13.49 1.59 -4.29
N TYR A 54 -12.15 1.69 -4.32
CA TYR A 54 -11.28 0.74 -3.65
C TYR A 54 -10.16 1.44 -2.90
N ALA A 55 -9.88 0.94 -1.70
CA ALA A 55 -8.78 1.42 -0.88
C ALA A 55 -8.19 0.29 -0.04
N GLY A 56 -6.95 0.48 0.41
CA GLY A 56 -6.22 -0.56 1.12
C GLY A 56 -5.14 -0.03 2.05
N VAL A 57 -4.92 -0.81 3.10
CA VAL A 57 -3.74 -0.78 3.95
C VAL A 57 -2.90 -2.00 3.59
N ASN A 58 -1.81 -1.76 2.88
CA ASN A 58 -0.97 -2.78 2.28
C ASN A 58 0.38 -2.85 3.00
N PHE A 59 0.78 -4.04 3.42
CA PHE A 59 2.12 -4.31 3.94
C PHE A 59 2.93 -5.11 2.91
N VAL A 60 4.17 -4.68 2.67
CA VAL A 60 5.01 -5.25 1.60
C VAL A 60 6.07 -6.13 2.22
N GLY A 61 6.06 -7.43 1.90
CA GLY A 61 7.08 -8.39 2.31
C GLY A 61 8.23 -8.49 1.30
N GLU A 62 8.98 -9.59 1.38
CA GLU A 62 10.06 -9.93 0.43
C GLU A 62 9.54 -10.54 -0.87
N GLU A 63 8.46 -11.33 -0.82
CA GLU A 63 7.93 -12.04 -2.00
C GLU A 63 6.51 -11.61 -2.39
N ARG A 64 5.77 -11.04 -1.43
CA ARG A 64 4.35 -10.69 -1.60
C ARG A 64 3.96 -9.40 -0.92
N GLN A 65 2.85 -8.86 -1.36
CA GLN A 65 2.07 -7.81 -0.71
C GLN A 65 0.89 -8.43 0.03
N PHE A 66 0.55 -7.86 1.18
CA PHE A 66 -0.58 -8.30 1.99
C PHE A 66 -1.44 -7.10 2.41
N PHE A 67 -2.69 -7.08 1.93
CA PHE A 67 -3.67 -6.04 2.25
C PHE A 67 -4.40 -6.40 3.54
N ALA A 68 -3.78 -6.01 4.66
CA ALA A 68 -4.34 -6.23 6.00
C ALA A 68 -5.63 -5.44 6.23
N GLY A 69 -5.73 -4.26 5.61
CA GLY A 69 -6.97 -3.50 5.44
C GLY A 69 -7.34 -3.43 3.96
N LEU A 70 -8.60 -3.71 3.63
CA LEU A 70 -9.11 -3.66 2.27
C LEU A 70 -10.58 -3.27 2.27
N HIS A 71 -10.94 -2.32 1.42
CA HIS A 71 -12.32 -1.93 1.19
C HIS A 71 -12.61 -1.91 -0.31
N HIS A 72 -13.71 -2.55 -0.70
CA HIS A 72 -14.33 -2.46 -2.02
C HIS A 72 -15.76 -1.94 -1.83
N ALA A 73 -16.14 -0.88 -2.54
CA ALA A 73 -17.51 -0.40 -2.54
C ALA A 73 -18.44 -1.42 -3.21
N ALA A 74 -19.66 -1.58 -2.69
CA ALA A 74 -20.59 -2.62 -3.12
C ALA A 74 -21.00 -2.51 -4.60
N GLU A 75 -21.06 -1.27 -5.12
CA GLU A 75 -21.43 -0.95 -6.50
C GLU A 75 -20.20 -0.76 -7.40
N ALA A 76 -19.00 -0.97 -6.86
CA ALA A 76 -17.78 -0.83 -7.63
C ALA A 76 -17.75 -1.85 -8.76
N PRO A 77 -17.26 -1.48 -9.97
CA PRO A 77 -17.05 -2.43 -11.05
C PRO A 77 -16.19 -3.62 -10.61
N ALA A 78 -16.28 -4.76 -11.30
CA ALA A 78 -15.30 -5.82 -11.08
C ALA A 78 -13.92 -5.29 -11.51
N CYS A 79 -12.96 -5.32 -10.60
CA CYS A 79 -11.56 -5.02 -10.90
C CYS A 79 -10.68 -6.12 -10.31
N GLY A 80 -9.50 -6.33 -10.90
CA GLY A 80 -8.56 -7.31 -10.40
C GLY A 80 -7.79 -6.85 -9.15
N TYR A 81 -8.05 -5.64 -8.63
CA TYR A 81 -7.18 -4.98 -7.66
C TYR A 81 -7.91 -3.95 -6.78
N PRO A 82 -7.71 -3.94 -5.45
CA PRO A 82 -6.75 -4.75 -4.71
C PRO A 82 -7.29 -6.15 -4.33
N ALA A 83 -6.41 -7.14 -4.24
CA ALA A 83 -6.70 -8.43 -3.62
C ALA A 83 -5.97 -8.55 -2.28
N ARG A 84 -6.40 -9.46 -1.41
CA ARG A 84 -5.76 -9.64 -0.09
C ARG A 84 -4.27 -9.99 -0.19
N VAL A 85 -3.88 -10.73 -1.22
CA VAL A 85 -2.49 -11.10 -1.48
C VAL A 85 -2.15 -10.84 -2.94
N LEU A 86 -0.99 -10.24 -3.19
CA LEU A 86 -0.45 -10.01 -4.52
C LEU A 86 1.05 -10.31 -4.54
N ALA A 87 1.60 -10.64 -5.70
CA ALA A 87 3.05 -10.71 -5.88
C ALA A 87 3.70 -9.36 -5.56
N ARG A 88 4.93 -9.36 -5.05
CA ARG A 88 5.59 -8.13 -4.57
C ARG A 88 5.76 -7.07 -5.65
N ASP A 89 5.98 -7.47 -6.88
CA ASP A 89 6.25 -6.59 -8.01
C ASP A 89 4.98 -6.11 -8.74
N HIS A 90 3.79 -6.51 -8.28
CA HIS A 90 2.52 -6.12 -8.87
C HIS A 90 2.02 -4.75 -8.38
N GLY A 91 1.47 -3.95 -9.30
CA GLY A 91 0.82 -2.69 -8.97
C GLY A 91 1.78 -1.56 -8.57
N TYR A 92 1.28 -0.60 -7.79
CA TYR A 92 1.94 0.70 -7.59
C TYR A 92 2.54 0.88 -6.19
N CYS A 93 1.97 0.21 -5.18
CA CYS A 93 2.43 0.28 -3.78
C CYS A 93 3.92 -0.05 -3.60
N PRO A 94 4.50 -1.07 -4.29
CA PRO A 94 5.92 -1.38 -4.16
C PRO A 94 6.79 -0.20 -4.55
N TYR A 95 6.42 0.55 -5.59
CA TYR A 95 7.14 1.74 -6.02
C TYR A 95 7.10 2.86 -4.96
N VAL A 96 5.96 3.06 -4.28
CA VAL A 96 5.81 4.00 -3.17
C VAL A 96 6.72 3.61 -1.99
N VAL A 97 6.76 2.32 -1.64
CA VAL A 97 7.61 1.80 -0.57
C VAL A 97 9.08 2.08 -0.87
N VAL A 98 9.55 1.72 -2.06
CA VAL A 98 10.97 1.85 -2.42
C VAL A 98 11.40 3.30 -2.57
N ARG A 99 10.54 4.16 -3.12
CA ARG A 99 10.83 5.58 -3.23
C ARG A 99 10.64 6.35 -1.94
N ARG A 100 9.98 5.75 -0.94
CA ARG A 100 9.65 6.37 0.34
C ARG A 100 8.90 7.70 0.15
N ARG A 101 8.10 7.79 -0.91
CA ARG A 101 7.40 9.01 -1.34
C ARG A 101 6.02 8.68 -1.83
N ALA A 102 5.05 9.50 -1.42
CA ALA A 102 3.68 9.40 -1.91
C ALA A 102 3.63 9.62 -3.43
N LEU A 103 2.64 8.98 -4.06
CA LEU A 103 2.44 8.94 -5.50
C LEU A 103 0.97 9.19 -5.82
N VAL A 104 0.72 10.05 -6.80
CA VAL A 104 -0.59 10.24 -7.43
C VAL A 104 -0.41 10.00 -8.93
N LEU A 105 -1.24 9.14 -9.48
CA LEU A 105 -1.36 8.82 -10.90
C LEU A 105 -2.80 9.11 -11.29
N GLU A 106 -3.03 10.22 -11.99
CA GLU A 106 -4.38 10.61 -12.42
C GLU A 106 -4.93 9.66 -13.49
N ASP A 107 -4.07 9.26 -14.42
CA ASP A 107 -4.28 8.15 -15.34
C ASP A 107 -2.99 7.33 -15.44
N VAL A 108 -3.01 6.07 -15.00
CA VAL A 108 -1.82 5.20 -14.96
C VAL A 108 -1.21 4.93 -16.33
N ARG A 109 -2.01 5.02 -17.41
CA ARG A 109 -1.50 4.82 -18.79
C ARG A 109 -0.74 6.04 -19.33
N ASP A 110 -0.91 7.21 -18.72
CA ASP A 110 -0.19 8.42 -19.13
C ASP A 110 1.25 8.45 -18.56
N PHE A 111 1.54 7.56 -17.62
CA PHE A 111 2.86 7.45 -17.03
C PHE A 111 3.65 6.35 -17.74
N ALA A 112 4.63 6.75 -18.56
CA ALA A 112 5.48 5.84 -19.35
C ALA A 112 6.12 4.69 -18.56
N ARG A 113 6.27 4.85 -17.24
CA ARG A 113 6.75 3.77 -16.37
C ARG A 113 5.72 2.66 -16.21
N PHE A 114 4.43 2.99 -16.10
CA PHE A 114 3.35 2.03 -15.85
C PHE A 114 2.62 1.62 -17.14
N ALA A 115 2.64 2.49 -18.15
CA ALA A 115 2.02 2.27 -19.45
C ALA A 115 2.60 1.02 -20.16
N GLY A 116 1.73 0.17 -20.69
CA GLY A 116 2.12 -1.01 -21.46
C GLY A 116 2.61 -2.19 -20.61
N ASN A 117 2.50 -2.10 -19.27
CA ASN A 117 2.77 -3.24 -18.40
C ASN A 117 1.52 -4.11 -18.29
N ALA A 118 1.56 -5.32 -18.85
CA ALA A 118 0.42 -6.24 -18.89
C ALA A 118 -0.20 -6.58 -17.51
N VAL A 119 0.61 -6.58 -16.44
CA VAL A 119 0.12 -6.80 -15.07
C VAL A 119 -0.69 -5.60 -14.57
N VAL A 120 -0.23 -4.39 -14.93
CA VAL A 120 -0.90 -3.14 -14.57
C VAL A 120 -2.14 -2.92 -15.43
N ASP A 121 -2.01 -3.05 -16.75
CA ASP A 121 -3.10 -2.85 -17.71
C ASP A 121 -4.19 -3.91 -17.57
N GLY A 122 -3.84 -5.15 -17.23
CA GLY A 122 -4.77 -6.24 -16.98
C GLY A 122 -5.59 -6.11 -15.69
N SER A 123 -5.22 -5.19 -14.78
CA SER A 123 -5.95 -4.97 -13.52
C SER A 123 -7.26 -4.20 -13.69
N GLY A 124 -7.40 -3.44 -14.78
CA GLY A 124 -8.49 -2.49 -15.00
C GLY A 124 -8.34 -1.16 -14.27
N VAL A 125 -7.33 -1.01 -13.40
CA VAL A 125 -7.07 0.25 -12.68
C VAL A 125 -6.66 1.34 -13.67
N ARG A 126 -7.26 2.53 -13.51
CA ARG A 126 -6.96 3.73 -14.30
C ARG A 126 -6.35 4.83 -13.46
N SER A 127 -6.63 4.92 -12.16
CA SER A 127 -6.02 5.92 -11.28
C SER A 127 -5.53 5.30 -9.97
N TYR A 128 -4.47 5.89 -9.40
CA TYR A 128 -3.88 5.45 -8.14
C TYR A 128 -3.42 6.64 -7.30
N VAL A 129 -3.67 6.58 -5.99
CA VAL A 129 -3.05 7.47 -5.01
C VAL A 129 -2.58 6.65 -3.81
N GLY A 130 -1.38 6.91 -3.32
CA GLY A 130 -0.84 6.19 -2.17
C GLY A 130 0.29 6.90 -1.47
N ALA A 131 0.45 6.63 -0.17
CA ALA A 131 1.51 7.16 0.66
C ALA A 131 2.20 6.06 1.50
N PRO A 132 3.51 6.19 1.75
CA PRO A 132 4.27 5.22 2.53
C PRO A 132 3.91 5.30 4.02
N LEU A 133 3.82 4.15 4.67
CA LEU A 133 3.65 4.02 6.12
C LEU A 133 5.03 3.87 6.76
N THR A 134 5.66 4.99 7.12
CA THR A 134 6.99 5.00 7.75
C THR A 134 6.85 4.96 9.26
N ASP A 135 7.41 3.94 9.91
CA ASP A 135 7.33 3.79 11.35
C ASP A 135 8.36 4.68 12.11
N ARG A 136 8.33 4.64 13.45
CA ARG A 136 9.23 5.43 14.30
C ARG A 136 10.71 5.04 14.18
N ARG A 137 11.02 3.87 13.61
CA ARG A 137 12.39 3.43 13.31
C ARG A 137 12.84 3.87 11.91
N GLY A 138 11.99 4.59 11.18
CA GLY A 138 12.26 4.98 9.80
C GLY A 138 12.10 3.84 8.80
N ILE A 139 11.47 2.72 9.16
CA ILE A 139 11.21 1.62 8.23
C ILE A 139 9.86 1.86 7.55
N VAL A 140 9.83 1.83 6.22
CA VAL A 140 8.58 1.96 5.46
C VAL A 140 7.89 0.60 5.44
N LEU A 141 6.86 0.39 6.27
CA LEU A 141 6.18 -0.89 6.44
C LEU A 141 5.35 -1.31 5.21
N GLY A 142 4.87 -0.33 4.46
CA GLY A 142 3.91 -0.53 3.39
C GLY A 142 3.28 0.78 2.94
N THR A 143 2.01 0.74 2.53
CA THR A 143 1.27 1.90 2.04
C THR A 143 -0.16 1.94 2.54
N VAL A 144 -0.71 3.14 2.65
CA VAL A 144 -2.14 3.37 2.48
C VAL A 144 -2.39 3.87 1.06
N CYS A 145 -3.41 3.36 0.39
CA CYS A 145 -3.69 3.71 -0.99
C CYS A 145 -5.17 3.60 -1.37
N ALA A 146 -5.54 4.29 -2.44
CA ALA A 146 -6.80 4.16 -3.13
C ALA A 146 -6.59 4.00 -4.65
N VAL A 147 -7.51 3.31 -5.31
CA VAL A 147 -7.52 3.11 -6.76
C VAL A 147 -8.92 3.29 -7.33
N ASP A 148 -8.98 3.61 -8.61
CA ASP A 148 -10.21 3.56 -9.39
C ASP A 148 -9.95 2.97 -10.79
N VAL A 149 -10.99 2.41 -11.40
CA VAL A 149 -11.08 1.97 -12.80
C VAL A 149 -11.43 3.10 -13.76
N VAL A 150 -11.53 4.35 -13.29
CA VAL A 150 -11.56 5.56 -14.13
C VAL A 150 -10.45 6.55 -13.75
N PRO A 151 -10.01 7.43 -14.67
CA PRO A 151 -9.07 8.50 -14.35
C PRO A 151 -9.62 9.44 -13.26
N ARG A 152 -8.77 9.91 -12.34
CA ARG A 152 -9.14 10.81 -11.25
C ARG A 152 -8.13 11.92 -11.06
N ARG A 153 -8.61 13.17 -10.99
CA ARG A 153 -7.76 14.36 -10.78
C ARG A 153 -7.56 14.67 -9.31
N TRP A 154 -6.89 13.76 -8.60
CA TRP A 154 -6.52 13.98 -7.21
C TRP A 154 -5.48 15.09 -7.04
N GLY A 155 -4.56 15.23 -8.00
CA GLY A 155 -3.53 16.26 -7.99
C GLY A 155 -2.76 16.38 -6.65
N THR A 156 -2.45 17.63 -6.28
CA THR A 156 -1.76 17.96 -5.04
C THR A 156 -2.62 17.78 -3.80
N GLU A 157 -3.94 17.95 -3.92
CA GLU A 157 -4.88 17.82 -2.81
C GLU A 157 -5.00 16.37 -2.35
N GLY A 158 -5.28 15.43 -3.26
CA GLY A 158 -5.31 14.01 -2.90
C GLY A 158 -3.95 13.49 -2.41
N LEU A 159 -2.84 14.06 -2.90
CA LEU A 159 -1.51 13.77 -2.36
C LEU A 159 -1.37 14.23 -0.89
N ALA A 160 -1.89 15.41 -0.54
CA ALA A 160 -1.89 15.90 0.84
C ALA A 160 -2.81 15.06 1.73
N THR A 161 -4.00 14.73 1.24
CA THR A 161 -4.99 13.89 1.91
C THR A 161 -4.44 12.50 2.23
N VAL A 162 -3.87 11.80 1.25
CA VAL A 162 -3.34 10.45 1.49
C VAL A 162 -2.13 10.45 2.44
N LYS A 163 -1.35 11.54 2.47
CA LYS A 163 -0.25 11.70 3.44
C LYS A 163 -0.78 11.90 4.86
N ALA A 164 -1.85 12.68 5.03
CA ALA A 164 -2.50 12.84 6.33
C ALA A 164 -3.05 11.49 6.84
N LEU A 165 -3.77 10.75 5.97
CA LEU A 165 -4.25 9.41 6.28
C LEU A 165 -3.10 8.43 6.62
N ALA A 166 -1.96 8.53 5.94
CA ALA A 166 -0.78 7.73 6.26
C ALA A 166 -0.23 8.06 7.66
N ALA A 167 -0.19 9.36 8.03
CA ALA A 167 0.26 9.79 9.35
C ALA A 167 -0.68 9.28 10.46
N ASP A 168 -1.99 9.37 10.26
CA ASP A 168 -2.99 8.86 11.20
C ASP A 168 -2.84 7.35 11.42
N LEU A 169 -2.64 6.59 10.34
CA LEU A 169 -2.44 5.14 10.43
C LEU A 169 -1.12 4.78 11.11
N VAL A 170 -0.05 5.53 10.86
CA VAL A 170 1.24 5.34 11.56
C VAL A 170 1.08 5.59 13.06
N ALA A 171 0.33 6.63 13.46
CA ALA A 171 0.02 6.88 14.86
C ALA A 171 -0.75 5.70 15.49
N LEU A 172 -1.78 5.17 14.82
CA LEU A 172 -2.51 3.98 15.27
C LEU A 172 -1.58 2.77 15.47
N VAL A 173 -0.65 2.54 14.53
CA VAL A 173 0.34 1.45 14.65
C VAL A 173 1.25 1.66 15.87
N HIS A 174 1.67 2.90 16.14
CA HIS A 174 2.51 3.21 17.31
C HIS A 174 1.77 2.96 18.61
N GLU A 175 0.52 3.38 18.71
CA GLU A 175 -0.29 3.11 19.90
C GLU A 175 -0.49 1.61 20.14
N ARG A 176 -0.70 0.83 19.07
CA ARG A 176 -0.82 -0.64 19.16
C ARG A 176 0.47 -1.27 19.68
N GLU A 177 1.61 -0.80 19.20
CA GLU A 177 2.93 -1.23 19.69
C GLU A 177 3.13 -0.91 21.17
N ASP A 178 2.83 0.32 21.60
CA ASP A 178 2.99 0.74 22.99
C ASP A 178 2.11 -0.09 23.94
N ARG A 179 0.86 -0.37 23.53
CA ARG A 179 -0.06 -1.25 24.28
C ARG A 179 0.45 -2.69 24.36
N ALA A 180 1.07 -3.22 23.32
CA ALA A 180 1.63 -4.57 23.32
C ALA A 180 2.86 -4.70 24.26
N GLN A 181 3.70 -3.66 24.29
CA GLN A 181 4.87 -3.59 25.17
C GLN A 181 4.47 -3.50 26.64
N ALA A 182 3.50 -2.65 26.99
CA ALA A 182 2.99 -2.52 28.35
C ALA A 182 2.45 -3.85 28.91
N ARG A 183 1.67 -4.60 28.11
CA ARG A 183 1.14 -5.93 28.49
C ARG A 183 2.23 -6.97 28.71
N THR A 184 3.34 -6.86 27.98
CA THR A 184 4.47 -7.79 28.11
C THR A 184 5.29 -7.50 29.37
N ALA A 185 5.43 -6.23 29.74
CA ALA A 185 6.10 -5.82 30.97
C ALA A 185 5.33 -6.27 32.22
N ASP A 186 4.01 -6.11 32.22
CA ASP A 186 3.11 -6.51 33.33
C ASP A 186 3.10 -8.03 33.57
N ARG A 187 3.31 -8.84 32.52
CA ARG A 187 3.41 -10.32 32.65
C ARG A 187 4.75 -10.83 33.19
N ARG A 188 5.77 -9.97 33.28
CA ARG A 188 7.13 -10.34 33.71
C ARG A 188 7.47 -9.82 35.12
N GLY A 189 6.63 -8.96 35.69
CA GLY A 189 6.71 -8.52 37.09
C GLY A 189 5.86 -9.38 38.00
#